data_AF-A0A3A4RBF2-F1
#
_entry.id   AF-A0A3A4RBF2-F1
#
_cell.length_a   1.000
_cell.length_b   1.000
_cell.length_c   1.000
_cell.angle_alpha   90.00
_cell.angle_beta   90.00
_cell.angle_gamma   90.00
#
_symmetry.space_group_name_H-M   'P 1'
#
loop_
_entity.id
_entity.type
_entity.pdbx_description
1 polymer ?
#
loop_
_entity_poly.entity_id
_entity_poly.type
_entity_poly.pdbx_seq_one_letter_code
_entity_poly.pdbx_strand_id
1 'polypeptide(L)'
;MSNYGIDLREKTSFQTSDLFTEKAQEFLREAIHNANDNEVFFVGTPDSTQRIDSVKLYARGNQQAVPALINVAEPGTVIIHNHPSGNLTPSSADLEIASTLGQRGVGAYIINNEVSDCYVIVLPDKTQEPVPIDIAELAKLIEPNELFSQKFPGYEYRQQQVDMLKMVVESLNANHVSLIEAGTGTGKSLAYLIPLVRWSVTNKERCVISTNTINLQEQLIYKDIPALQQILPEKFTACLVKGRQNYICKRKLNMILQSPETHCDEDELEELYRIADWAKTTNEGSLSDLNFVPDSELWEKVCSDSESCQRAQCASFNDCFTTRARRTANAANLLIVNHHLLFADIAIKKETGFSMDTGILPRYKRIVIDEAHHIEDVATSYF
;
A
#
# COMPACT_ATOMS: atom_id res chain seq x y z
N MET A 1 -15.84 -8.44 -23.57
CA MET A 1 -15.71 -7.34 -24.56
C MET A 1 -14.96 -6.21 -23.88
N SER A 2 -13.81 -5.79 -24.43
CA SER A 2 -13.11 -4.60 -23.94
C SER A 2 -14.01 -3.37 -24.19
N ASN A 3 -14.08 -2.43 -23.25
CA ASN A 3 -14.84 -1.18 -23.45
C ASN A 3 -14.20 -0.25 -24.52
N TYR A 4 -13.11 -0.69 -25.14
CA TYR A 4 -12.41 0.00 -26.23
C TYR A 4 -13.10 -0.16 -27.59
N GLY A 5 -14.09 -1.06 -27.75
CA GLY A 5 -14.60 -1.46 -29.07
C GLY A 5 -13.56 -2.16 -29.97
N ILE A 6 -12.33 -2.31 -29.48
CA ILE A 6 -11.14 -2.87 -30.12
C ILE A 6 -10.43 -3.75 -29.09
N ASP A 7 -9.99 -4.95 -29.47
CA ASP A 7 -9.15 -5.78 -28.60
C ASP A 7 -7.69 -5.30 -28.69
N LEU A 8 -7.26 -4.54 -27.68
CA LEU A 8 -5.90 -4.00 -27.60
C LEU A 8 -4.82 -5.08 -27.42
N ARG A 9 -5.19 -6.37 -27.31
CA ARG A 9 -4.25 -7.49 -27.23
C ARG A 9 -3.91 -8.11 -28.60
N GLU A 10 -4.66 -7.77 -29.65
CA GLU A 10 -4.47 -8.34 -30.99
C GLU A 10 -3.54 -7.53 -31.89
N LYS A 11 -3.23 -6.28 -31.51
CA LYS A 11 -2.35 -5.37 -32.26
C LYS A 11 -1.45 -4.59 -31.31
N THR A 12 -0.27 -4.18 -31.79
CA THR A 12 0.70 -3.39 -31.02
C THR A 12 0.78 -1.94 -31.47
N SER A 13 0.26 -1.62 -32.67
CA SER A 13 0.21 -0.27 -33.24
C SER A 13 -1.24 0.16 -33.49
N PHE A 14 -1.54 1.38 -33.07
CA PHE A 14 -2.88 1.98 -33.07
C PHE A 14 -2.82 3.41 -33.59
N GLN A 15 -3.93 3.90 -34.13
CA GLN A 15 -4.10 5.34 -34.34
C GLN A 15 -4.31 6.01 -32.98
N THR A 16 -3.71 7.19 -32.77
CA THR A 16 -3.87 7.94 -31.51
C THR A 16 -5.33 8.34 -31.28
N SER A 17 -6.14 8.48 -32.34
CA SER A 17 -7.59 8.70 -32.26
C SER A 17 -8.33 7.64 -31.44
N ASP A 18 -7.82 6.41 -31.39
CA ASP A 18 -8.47 5.30 -30.69
C ASP A 18 -8.13 5.29 -29.20
N LEU A 19 -6.98 5.87 -28.82
CA LEU A 19 -6.40 5.77 -27.47
C LEU A 19 -6.42 7.10 -26.70
N PHE A 20 -6.48 8.24 -27.38
CA PHE A 20 -6.38 9.58 -26.78
C PHE A 20 -7.60 10.43 -27.16
N THR A 21 -8.07 11.29 -26.24
CA THR A 21 -9.07 12.32 -26.58
C THR A 21 -8.44 13.40 -27.47
N GLU A 22 -9.24 14.14 -28.25
CA GLU A 22 -8.72 15.20 -29.14
C GLU A 22 -7.92 16.25 -28.35
N LYS A 23 -8.44 16.65 -27.19
CA LYS A 23 -7.78 17.55 -26.25
C LYS A 23 -6.39 17.05 -25.83
N ALA A 24 -6.26 15.76 -25.50
CA ALA A 24 -4.98 15.17 -25.11
C ALA A 24 -3.97 15.18 -26.27
N GLN A 25 -4.43 14.88 -27.50
CA GLN A 25 -3.59 14.90 -28.69
C GLN A 25 -3.08 16.30 -29.02
N GLU A 26 -3.95 17.31 -28.95
CA GLU A 26 -3.56 18.71 -29.18
C GLU A 26 -2.48 19.16 -28.19
N PHE A 27 -2.66 18.86 -26.91
CA PHE A 27 -1.67 19.18 -25.88
C PHE A 27 -0.33 18.49 -26.11
N LEU A 28 -0.35 17.20 -26.48
CA LEU A 28 0.88 16.46 -26.80
C LEU A 28 1.63 17.08 -27.98
N ARG A 29 0.92 17.39 -29.08
CA ARG A 29 1.52 18.03 -30.27
C ARG A 29 2.15 19.38 -29.93
N GLU A 30 1.41 20.23 -29.23
CA GLU A 30 1.90 21.56 -28.84
C GLU A 30 3.14 21.44 -27.94
N ALA A 31 3.13 20.51 -26.99
CA ALA A 31 4.23 20.30 -26.07
C ALA A 31 5.50 19.75 -26.74
N ILE A 32 5.36 18.83 -27.70
CA ILE A 32 6.46 18.29 -28.50
C ILE A 32 7.04 19.39 -29.40
N HIS A 33 6.18 20.15 -30.08
CA HIS A 33 6.61 21.25 -30.95
C HIS A 33 7.37 22.32 -30.17
N ASN A 34 6.86 22.71 -28.99
CA ASN A 34 7.54 23.64 -28.08
C ASN A 34 8.88 23.10 -27.55
N ALA A 35 9.13 21.80 -27.63
CA ALA A 35 10.40 21.17 -27.31
C ALA A 35 11.35 21.08 -28.53
N ASN A 36 11.05 21.75 -29.65
CA ASN A 36 11.75 21.65 -30.92
C ASN A 36 11.78 20.21 -31.47
N ASP A 37 10.65 19.52 -31.40
CA ASP A 37 10.47 18.15 -31.92
C ASP A 37 11.44 17.12 -31.30
N ASN A 38 12.02 17.46 -30.15
CA ASN A 38 12.80 16.53 -29.33
C ASN A 38 11.88 15.56 -28.61
N GLU A 39 12.47 14.51 -28.05
CA GLU A 39 11.77 13.56 -27.22
C GLU A 39 11.31 14.22 -25.90
N VAL A 40 10.07 13.95 -25.51
CA VAL A 40 9.41 14.51 -24.33
C VAL A 40 8.73 13.39 -23.57
N PHE A 41 8.81 13.45 -22.24
CA PHE A 41 8.21 12.46 -21.34
C PHE A 41 6.96 13.04 -20.69
N PHE A 42 5.87 12.29 -20.79
CA PHE A 42 4.56 12.63 -20.30
C PHE A 42 3.97 11.52 -19.43
N VAL A 43 3.00 11.88 -18.60
CA VAL A 43 2.09 10.93 -17.95
C VAL A 43 0.65 11.28 -18.34
N GLY A 44 -0.05 10.29 -18.88
CA GLY A 44 -1.45 10.34 -19.28
C GLY A 44 -2.34 9.64 -18.26
N THR A 45 -3.50 10.23 -17.97
CA THR A 45 -4.54 9.65 -17.13
C THR A 45 -5.75 9.28 -18.01
N PRO A 46 -6.17 8.01 -18.02
CA PRO A 46 -7.35 7.59 -18.76
C PRO A 46 -8.64 8.13 -18.12
N ASP A 47 -9.66 8.37 -18.96
CA ASP A 47 -11.03 8.65 -18.55
C ASP A 47 -11.83 7.37 -18.25
N SER A 48 -13.14 7.51 -18.02
CA SER A 48 -14.06 6.39 -17.79
C SER A 48 -14.23 5.47 -19.01
N THR A 49 -13.93 5.96 -20.22
CA THR A 49 -13.89 5.17 -21.46
C THR A 49 -12.53 4.50 -21.69
N GLN A 50 -11.56 4.75 -20.81
CA GLN A 50 -10.18 4.30 -20.87
C GLN A 50 -9.35 4.94 -22.00
N ARG A 51 -9.80 6.08 -22.53
CA ARG A 51 -8.99 6.92 -23.43
C ARG A 51 -8.20 7.91 -22.60
N ILE A 52 -6.95 8.17 -22.98
CA ILE A 52 -6.10 9.18 -22.32
C ILE A 52 -6.71 10.56 -22.54
N ASP A 53 -7.17 11.20 -21.47
CA ASP A 53 -7.81 12.51 -21.51
C ASP A 53 -6.94 13.63 -20.94
N SER A 54 -6.34 13.39 -19.77
CA SER A 54 -5.45 14.35 -19.13
C SER A 54 -4.01 13.93 -19.33
N VAL A 55 -3.16 14.84 -19.83
CA VAL A 55 -1.73 14.60 -20.02
C VAL A 55 -0.93 15.69 -19.32
N LYS A 56 0.16 15.30 -18.67
CA LYS A 56 1.11 16.22 -18.03
C LYS A 56 2.52 15.97 -18.56
N LEU A 57 3.22 17.05 -18.93
CA LEU A 57 4.63 17.02 -19.31
C LEU A 57 5.50 17.02 -18.05
N TYR A 58 6.48 16.11 -18.01
CA TYR A 58 7.37 15.94 -16.86
C TYR A 58 8.85 16.16 -17.20
N ALA A 59 9.30 15.80 -18.40
CA ALA A 59 10.67 16.04 -18.83
C ALA A 59 10.75 16.33 -20.33
N ARG A 60 11.76 17.10 -20.72
CA ARG A 60 12.14 17.35 -22.11
C ARG A 60 13.55 16.82 -22.33
N GLY A 61 13.73 16.11 -23.43
CA GLY A 61 14.96 15.45 -23.82
C GLY A 61 15.58 16.12 -25.03
N ASN A 62 16.26 15.31 -25.82
CA ASN A 62 16.86 15.68 -27.10
C ASN A 62 16.33 14.74 -28.20
N GLN A 63 17.00 14.70 -29.35
CA GLN A 63 16.60 13.86 -30.49
C GLN A 63 16.77 12.35 -30.26
N GLN A 64 17.39 11.94 -29.15
CA GLN A 64 17.79 10.54 -28.89
C GLN A 64 17.31 9.98 -27.55
N ALA A 65 17.08 10.83 -26.55
CA ALA A 65 16.69 10.38 -25.21
C ALA A 65 15.98 11.48 -24.42
N VAL A 66 15.12 11.05 -23.49
CA VAL A 66 14.52 11.87 -22.43
C VAL A 66 14.69 11.22 -21.05
N PRO A 67 14.82 11.99 -19.96
CA PRO A 67 14.76 11.43 -18.62
C PRO A 67 13.42 10.73 -18.33
N ALA A 68 13.48 9.45 -17.95
CA ALA A 68 12.31 8.68 -17.55
C ALA A 68 12.04 8.85 -16.05
N LEU A 69 10.98 9.58 -15.72
CA LEU A 69 10.57 9.82 -14.33
C LEU A 69 9.58 8.75 -13.87
N ILE A 70 10.11 7.62 -13.39
CA ILE A 70 9.34 6.42 -13.01
C ILE A 70 8.41 6.67 -11.80
N ASN A 71 8.77 7.61 -10.93
CA ASN A 71 8.07 7.84 -9.66
C ASN A 71 6.80 8.68 -9.82
N VAL A 72 6.62 9.36 -10.96
CA VAL A 72 5.49 10.27 -11.17
C VAL A 72 4.23 9.55 -11.67
N ALA A 73 4.37 8.31 -12.16
CA ALA A 73 3.25 7.53 -12.68
C ALA A 73 2.59 6.69 -11.58
N GLU A 74 1.27 6.66 -11.58
CA GLU A 74 0.45 5.85 -10.68
C GLU A 74 -0.17 4.66 -11.42
N PRO A 75 -0.42 3.52 -10.75
CA PRO A 75 -1.16 2.39 -11.33
C PRO A 75 -2.45 2.84 -12.02
N GLY A 76 -2.64 2.39 -13.24
CA GLY A 76 -3.72 2.78 -14.15
C GLY A 76 -3.50 4.07 -14.94
N THR A 77 -2.37 4.76 -14.74
CA THR A 77 -1.89 5.81 -15.66
C THR A 77 -0.98 5.23 -16.74
N VAL A 78 -0.66 6.03 -17.74
CA VAL A 78 0.20 5.63 -18.86
C VAL A 78 1.36 6.60 -18.99
N ILE A 79 2.59 6.09 -19.01
CA ILE A 79 3.74 6.88 -19.44
C ILE A 79 3.76 6.97 -20.96
N ILE A 80 4.01 8.17 -21.48
CA ILE A 80 4.00 8.44 -22.91
C ILE A 80 5.28 9.19 -23.25
N HIS A 81 5.96 8.77 -24.30
CA HIS A 81 7.05 9.55 -24.90
C HIS A 81 6.97 9.47 -26.42
N ASN A 82 7.49 10.50 -27.09
CA ASN A 82 7.53 10.54 -28.54
C ASN A 82 8.88 10.06 -29.09
N HIS A 83 8.89 9.32 -30.18
CA HIS A 83 10.12 9.06 -30.93
C HIS A 83 10.27 10.10 -32.06
N PRO A 84 11.26 11.02 -32.00
CA PRO A 84 11.44 12.06 -33.01
C PRO A 84 11.68 11.52 -34.42
N SER A 85 12.25 10.32 -34.52
CA SER A 85 12.52 9.64 -35.80
C SER A 85 11.25 9.15 -36.52
N GLY A 86 10.11 9.09 -35.83
CA GLY A 86 8.88 8.45 -36.32
C GLY A 86 8.89 6.92 -36.28
N ASN A 87 10.02 6.28 -35.96
CA ASN A 87 10.07 4.83 -35.74
C ASN A 87 9.63 4.49 -34.32
N LEU A 88 8.44 3.92 -34.17
CA LEU A 88 7.84 3.58 -32.86
C LEU A 88 8.30 2.23 -32.28
N THR A 89 9.30 1.59 -32.89
CA THR A 89 9.85 0.35 -32.34
C THR A 89 10.52 0.62 -30.99
N PRO A 90 10.13 -0.07 -29.90
CA PRO A 90 10.73 0.15 -28.58
C PRO A 90 12.22 -0.21 -28.56
N SER A 91 13.02 0.65 -27.95
CA SER A 91 14.42 0.37 -27.61
C SER A 91 14.53 -0.55 -26.40
N SER A 92 15.73 -1.07 -26.11
CA SER A 92 15.98 -1.86 -24.90
C SER A 92 15.66 -1.09 -23.62
N ALA A 93 15.90 0.22 -23.60
CA ALA A 93 15.60 1.08 -22.47
C ALA A 93 14.09 1.20 -22.25
N ASP A 94 13.31 1.33 -23.33
CA ASP A 94 11.86 1.42 -23.26
C ASP A 94 11.25 0.13 -22.72
N LEU A 95 11.77 -1.03 -23.15
CA LEU A 95 11.35 -2.33 -22.65
C LEU A 95 11.67 -2.52 -21.16
N GLU A 96 12.82 -2.04 -20.69
CA GLU A 96 13.21 -2.11 -19.28
C GLU A 96 12.30 -1.25 -18.39
N ILE A 97 12.03 -0.01 -18.83
CA ILE A 97 11.11 0.91 -18.15
C ILE A 97 9.69 0.33 -18.15
N ALA A 98 9.21 -0.13 -19.31
CA ALA A 98 7.87 -0.69 -19.46
C ALA A 98 7.67 -1.97 -18.63
N SER A 99 8.70 -2.84 -18.54
CA SER A 99 8.66 -4.03 -17.67
C SER A 99 8.53 -3.64 -16.20
N THR A 100 9.31 -2.67 -15.76
CA THR A 100 9.30 -2.17 -14.37
C THR A 100 7.95 -1.52 -14.01
N LEU A 101 7.41 -0.72 -14.93
CA LEU A 101 6.14 -0.01 -14.75
C LEU A 101 4.92 -0.92 -14.93
N GLY A 102 4.98 -1.89 -15.84
CA GLY A 102 3.91 -2.86 -16.05
C GLY A 102 3.64 -3.73 -14.83
N GLN A 103 4.69 -4.09 -14.07
CA GLN A 103 4.52 -4.76 -12.77
C GLN A 103 3.78 -3.90 -11.74
N ARG A 104 3.74 -2.58 -11.95
CA ARG A 104 3.01 -1.61 -11.12
C ARG A 104 1.64 -1.28 -11.73
N GLY A 105 1.18 -1.97 -12.78
CA GLY A 105 -0.10 -1.67 -13.43
C GLY A 105 -0.11 -0.33 -14.19
N VAL A 106 1.06 0.21 -14.53
CA VAL A 106 1.22 1.44 -15.32
C VAL A 106 1.45 1.06 -16.79
N GLY A 107 0.73 1.71 -17.70
CA GLY A 107 0.90 1.51 -19.14
C GLY A 107 2.11 2.26 -19.69
N ALA A 108 2.61 1.84 -20.86
CA ALA A 108 3.73 2.50 -21.53
C ALA A 108 3.50 2.58 -23.04
N TYR A 109 3.39 3.81 -23.57
CA TYR A 109 3.07 4.11 -24.96
C TYR A 109 4.18 4.93 -25.62
N ILE A 110 4.48 4.62 -26.88
CA ILE A 110 5.38 5.40 -27.74
C ILE A 110 4.55 6.05 -28.84
N ILE A 111 4.68 7.35 -29.04
CA ILE A 111 3.97 8.09 -30.10
C ILE A 111 4.95 8.70 -31.11
N ASN A 112 4.49 9.07 -32.29
CA ASN A 112 5.27 9.91 -33.20
C ASN A 112 5.05 11.40 -32.88
N ASN A 113 5.89 12.30 -33.44
CA ASN A 113 5.79 13.74 -33.18
C ASN A 113 4.47 14.36 -33.67
N GLU A 114 3.88 13.81 -34.73
CA GLU A 114 2.58 14.24 -35.24
C GLU A 114 1.42 13.79 -34.33
N VAL A 115 1.69 12.88 -33.38
CA VAL A 115 0.69 12.29 -32.49
C VAL A 115 -0.46 11.69 -33.31
N SER A 116 -0.11 10.95 -34.37
CA SER A 116 -1.03 10.23 -35.25
C SER A 116 -0.96 8.72 -35.01
N ASP A 117 0.24 8.21 -34.72
CA ASP A 117 0.49 6.80 -34.48
C ASP A 117 0.99 6.56 -33.06
N CYS A 118 0.54 5.44 -32.48
CA CYS A 118 0.89 5.01 -31.13
C CYS A 118 1.26 3.53 -31.12
N TYR A 119 2.41 3.21 -30.53
CA TYR A 119 2.80 1.85 -30.19
C TYR A 119 2.55 1.62 -28.69
N VAL A 120 1.81 0.56 -28.37
CA VAL A 120 1.48 0.20 -26.98
C VAL A 120 2.42 -0.92 -26.55
N ILE A 121 3.32 -0.64 -25.61
CA ILE A 121 4.23 -1.65 -25.05
C ILE A 121 3.51 -2.45 -23.96
N VAL A 122 2.88 -1.75 -23.03
CA VAL A 122 2.13 -2.33 -21.89
C VAL A 122 0.85 -1.54 -21.70
N LEU A 123 -0.26 -2.25 -21.48
CA LEU A 123 -1.54 -1.63 -21.15
C LEU A 123 -1.59 -1.30 -19.65
N PRO A 124 -2.13 -0.13 -19.27
CA PRO A 124 -2.36 0.18 -17.87
C PRO A 124 -3.42 -0.77 -17.28
N ASP A 125 -3.37 -0.97 -15.97
CA ASP A 125 -4.51 -1.51 -15.24
C ASP A 125 -5.70 -0.55 -15.39
N LYS A 126 -6.92 -1.07 -15.37
CA LYS A 126 -8.08 -0.19 -15.45
C LYS A 126 -8.13 0.68 -14.20
N THR A 127 -8.09 2.00 -14.37
CA THR A 127 -8.55 2.97 -13.37
C THR A 127 -10.05 2.75 -13.16
N GLN A 128 -10.41 1.87 -12.24
CA GLN A 128 -11.78 1.79 -11.76
C GLN A 128 -12.00 2.97 -10.82
N GLU A 129 -12.92 3.85 -11.17
CA GLU A 129 -13.45 4.80 -10.19
C GLU A 129 -13.96 4.01 -8.99
N PRO A 130 -13.70 4.48 -7.76
CA PRO A 130 -14.16 3.78 -6.59
C PRO A 130 -15.69 3.72 -6.61
N VAL A 131 -16.21 2.51 -6.43
CA VAL A 131 -17.64 2.25 -6.27
C VAL A 131 -18.05 2.79 -4.89
N PRO A 132 -18.99 3.75 -4.84
CA PRO A 132 -19.51 4.26 -3.59
C PRO A 132 -20.20 3.15 -2.78
N ILE A 133 -20.08 3.22 -1.47
CA ILE A 133 -20.72 2.30 -0.54
C ILE A 133 -22.08 2.85 -0.11
N ASP A 134 -23.09 1.98 -0.04
CA ASP A 134 -24.41 2.32 0.48
C ASP A 134 -24.38 2.45 2.02
N ILE A 135 -24.67 3.66 2.49
CA ILE A 135 -24.76 4.02 3.90
C ILE A 135 -25.88 3.24 4.61
N ALA A 136 -27.05 3.11 3.97
CA ALA A 136 -28.21 2.48 4.57
C ALA A 136 -28.02 0.96 4.70
N GLU A 137 -27.31 0.34 3.77
CA GLU A 137 -26.96 -1.08 3.86
C GLU A 137 -26.06 -1.35 5.08
N LEU A 138 -25.00 -0.55 5.26
CA LEU A 138 -24.07 -0.74 6.37
C LEU A 138 -24.68 -0.38 7.73
N ALA A 139 -25.51 0.67 7.79
CA ALA A 139 -26.19 1.04 9.03
C ALA A 139 -27.10 -0.08 9.55
N LYS A 140 -27.77 -0.84 8.66
CA LYS A 140 -28.59 -2.00 9.05
C LYS A 140 -27.79 -3.13 9.70
N LEU A 141 -26.49 -3.25 9.44
CA LEU A 141 -25.67 -4.30 10.03
C LEU A 141 -25.46 -4.11 11.53
N ILE A 142 -25.39 -2.85 11.98
CA ILE A 142 -25.21 -2.47 13.39
C ILE A 142 -26.53 -2.20 14.11
N GLU A 143 -27.65 -2.13 13.38
CA GLU A 143 -28.97 -2.17 14.01
C GLU A 143 -29.15 -3.51 14.76
N PRO A 144 -29.88 -3.54 15.90
CA PRO A 144 -30.02 -4.73 16.70
C PRO A 144 -30.63 -5.87 15.86
N ASN A 145 -29.82 -6.89 15.57
CA ASN A 145 -30.26 -8.09 14.89
C ASN A 145 -29.66 -9.33 15.57
N GLU A 146 -30.35 -10.47 15.45
CA GLU A 146 -30.01 -11.69 16.19
C GLU A 146 -28.57 -12.16 15.93
N LEU A 147 -28.07 -12.00 14.70
CA LEU A 147 -26.72 -12.40 14.32
C LEU A 147 -25.65 -11.56 15.03
N PHE A 148 -25.86 -10.24 15.08
CA PHE A 148 -24.92 -9.31 15.70
C PHE A 148 -24.87 -9.49 17.23
N SER A 149 -26.03 -9.62 17.87
CA SER A 149 -26.14 -9.84 19.31
C SER A 149 -25.54 -11.18 19.78
N GLN A 150 -25.58 -12.23 18.95
CA GLN A 150 -24.95 -13.51 19.27
C GLN A 150 -23.41 -13.46 19.22
N LYS A 151 -22.83 -12.71 18.28
CA LYS A 151 -21.38 -12.65 18.06
C LYS A 151 -20.66 -11.55 18.83
N PHE A 152 -21.39 -10.53 19.27
CA PHE A 152 -20.93 -9.54 20.25
C PHE A 152 -21.76 -9.61 21.53
N PRO A 153 -21.45 -10.53 22.46
CA PRO A 153 -22.13 -10.62 23.75
C PRO A 153 -21.96 -9.31 24.51
N GLY A 154 -23.08 -8.68 24.90
CA GLY A 154 -23.06 -7.37 25.55
C GLY A 154 -22.96 -6.18 24.59
N TYR A 155 -23.12 -6.40 23.28
CA TYR A 155 -23.36 -5.30 22.35
C TYR A 155 -24.67 -4.59 22.72
N GLU A 156 -24.58 -3.27 22.82
CA GLU A 156 -25.69 -2.38 23.03
C GLU A 156 -25.72 -1.42 21.86
N TYR A 157 -26.88 -1.33 21.23
CA TYR A 157 -27.12 -0.40 20.15
C TYR A 157 -26.98 1.04 20.63
N ARG A 158 -26.21 1.85 19.90
CA ARG A 158 -25.99 3.26 20.21
C ARG A 158 -26.12 4.10 18.95
N GLN A 159 -27.01 5.10 18.99
CA GLN A 159 -27.22 6.00 17.86
C GLN A 159 -25.91 6.70 17.43
N GLN A 160 -25.06 7.08 18.39
CA GLN A 160 -23.77 7.72 18.08
C GLN A 160 -22.83 6.83 17.25
N GLN A 161 -22.92 5.50 17.42
CA GLN A 161 -22.13 4.55 16.63
C GLN A 161 -22.59 4.55 15.16
N VAL A 162 -23.91 4.61 14.95
CA VAL A 162 -24.52 4.71 13.62
C VAL A 162 -24.14 6.02 12.96
N ASP A 163 -24.22 7.13 13.70
CA ASP A 163 -23.88 8.45 13.19
C ASP A 163 -22.39 8.53 12.78
N MET A 164 -21.49 7.99 13.60
CA MET A 164 -20.07 7.86 13.27
C MET A 164 -19.86 7.00 12.01
N LEU A 165 -20.54 5.87 11.89
CA LEU A 165 -20.45 5.00 10.70
C LEU A 165 -20.85 5.77 9.44
N LYS A 166 -21.96 6.52 9.48
CA LYS A 166 -22.43 7.33 8.35
C LYS A 166 -21.38 8.35 7.92
N MET A 167 -20.81 9.09 8.89
CA MET A 167 -19.75 10.06 8.62
C MET A 167 -18.51 9.41 7.98
N VAL A 168 -18.11 8.23 8.45
CA VAL A 168 -16.98 7.48 7.86
C VAL A 168 -17.29 7.08 6.42
N VAL A 169 -18.49 6.56 6.13
CA VAL A 169 -18.89 6.18 4.77
C VAL A 169 -18.93 7.39 3.83
N GLU A 170 -19.50 8.51 4.28
CA GLU A 170 -19.52 9.76 3.51
C GLU A 170 -18.10 10.21 3.16
N SER A 171 -17.18 10.17 4.14
CA SER A 171 -15.77 10.53 3.95
C SER A 171 -15.06 9.64 2.95
N LEU A 172 -15.32 8.33 2.98
CA LEU A 172 -14.76 7.37 2.04
C LEU A 172 -15.29 7.64 0.62
N ASN A 173 -16.61 7.79 0.47
CA ASN A 173 -17.27 8.01 -0.81
C ASN A 173 -16.88 9.34 -1.45
N ALA A 174 -16.86 10.42 -0.68
CA ALA A 174 -16.55 11.77 -1.17
C ALA A 174 -15.06 12.12 -1.13
N ASN A 175 -14.21 11.19 -0.68
CA ASN A 175 -12.76 11.33 -0.63
C ASN A 175 -12.27 12.58 0.14
N HIS A 176 -12.85 12.83 1.32
CA HIS A 176 -12.44 13.93 2.21
C HIS A 176 -11.99 13.44 3.58
N VAL A 177 -11.41 14.36 4.35
CA VAL A 177 -11.04 14.14 5.75
C VAL A 177 -12.25 14.45 6.64
N SER A 178 -12.45 13.63 7.67
CA SER A 178 -13.41 13.89 8.74
C SER A 178 -12.75 13.77 10.09
N LEU A 179 -13.10 14.70 10.98
CA LEU A 179 -12.70 14.69 12.38
C LEU A 179 -13.93 14.35 13.21
N ILE A 180 -13.85 13.26 13.97
CA ILE A 180 -14.98 12.73 14.74
C ILE A 180 -14.55 12.60 16.19
N GLU A 181 -15.20 13.34 17.07
CA GLU A 181 -15.09 13.14 18.51
C GLU A 181 -16.15 12.12 18.95
N ALA A 182 -15.71 10.99 19.49
CA ALA A 182 -16.61 9.96 19.99
C ALA A 182 -16.18 9.52 21.40
N GLY A 183 -17.14 9.52 22.33
CA GLY A 183 -16.91 9.15 23.73
C GLY A 183 -16.35 7.73 23.90
N THR A 184 -15.72 7.45 25.04
CA THR A 184 -15.27 6.09 25.37
C THR A 184 -16.46 5.12 25.49
N GLY A 185 -16.25 3.85 25.16
CA GLY A 185 -17.31 2.83 25.24
C GLY A 185 -18.44 2.92 24.20
N THR A 186 -18.38 3.87 23.25
CA THR A 186 -19.40 4.06 22.21
C THR A 186 -19.38 3.01 21.09
N GLY A 187 -18.41 2.09 21.09
CA GLY A 187 -18.24 1.10 20.03
C GLY A 187 -17.57 1.66 18.77
N LYS A 188 -16.69 2.66 18.92
CA LYS A 188 -15.95 3.35 17.84
C LYS A 188 -15.31 2.39 16.83
N SER A 189 -14.67 1.33 17.32
CA SER A 189 -13.97 0.36 16.47
C SER A 189 -14.85 -0.19 15.36
N LEU A 190 -16.07 -0.61 15.68
CA LEU A 190 -16.99 -1.17 14.70
C LEU A 190 -17.48 -0.11 13.70
N ALA A 191 -17.69 1.12 14.16
CA ALA A 191 -18.17 2.22 13.33
C ALA A 191 -17.20 2.58 12.20
N TYR A 192 -15.88 2.43 12.41
CA TYR A 192 -14.90 2.59 11.34
C TYR A 192 -14.51 1.27 10.67
N LEU A 193 -14.48 0.13 11.36
CA LEU A 193 -14.04 -1.14 10.78
C LEU A 193 -14.99 -1.64 9.68
N ILE A 194 -16.30 -1.61 9.94
CA ILE A 194 -17.32 -2.08 8.98
C ILE A 194 -17.22 -1.35 7.63
N PRO A 195 -17.24 -0.01 7.58
CA PRO A 195 -17.12 0.70 6.31
C PRO A 195 -15.74 0.53 5.67
N LEU A 196 -14.65 0.42 6.45
CA LEU A 196 -13.31 0.14 5.88
C LEU A 196 -13.21 -1.24 5.24
N VAL A 197 -13.78 -2.28 5.86
CA VAL A 197 -13.83 -3.63 5.26
C VAL A 197 -14.61 -3.59 3.96
N ARG A 198 -15.80 -2.99 3.98
CA ARG A 198 -16.65 -2.89 2.79
C ARG A 198 -15.94 -2.11 1.67
N TRP A 199 -15.28 -1.00 2.00
CA TRP A 199 -14.48 -0.24 1.05
C TRP A 199 -13.35 -1.07 0.47
N SER A 200 -12.59 -1.73 1.34
CA SER A 200 -11.40 -2.46 0.92
C SER A 200 -11.72 -3.60 -0.02
N VAL A 201 -12.81 -4.32 0.25
CA VAL A 201 -13.24 -5.46 -0.59
C VAL A 201 -13.86 -4.98 -1.90
N THR A 202 -14.73 -3.97 -1.85
CA THR A 202 -15.44 -3.45 -3.03
C THR A 202 -14.49 -2.78 -4.01
N ASN A 203 -13.58 -1.94 -3.49
CA ASN A 203 -12.67 -1.12 -4.29
C ASN A 203 -11.27 -1.74 -4.45
N LYS A 204 -11.03 -2.93 -3.88
CA LYS A 204 -9.71 -3.60 -3.84
C LYS A 204 -8.61 -2.68 -3.32
N GLU A 205 -8.97 -1.83 -2.37
CA GLU A 205 -8.12 -0.76 -1.86
C GLU A 205 -7.72 -1.04 -0.41
N ARG A 206 -6.42 -1.09 -0.14
CA ARG A 206 -5.94 -1.31 1.21
C ARG A 206 -6.22 -0.12 2.11
N CYS A 207 -6.71 -0.41 3.31
CA CYS A 207 -6.96 0.59 4.33
C CYS A 207 -6.00 0.41 5.51
N VAL A 208 -5.59 1.52 6.12
CA VAL A 208 -4.74 1.54 7.32
C VAL A 208 -5.54 2.04 8.51
N ILE A 209 -5.37 1.39 9.65
CA ILE A 209 -5.88 1.82 10.94
C ILE A 209 -4.67 2.02 11.83
N SER A 210 -4.48 3.26 12.27
CA SER A 210 -3.40 3.63 13.16
C SER A 210 -3.97 3.89 14.56
N THR A 211 -3.39 3.27 15.57
CA THR A 211 -3.82 3.41 16.97
C THR A 211 -2.64 3.76 17.87
N ASN A 212 -2.91 4.33 19.05
CA ASN A 212 -1.83 4.72 19.95
C ASN A 212 -1.17 3.53 20.69
N THR A 213 -1.95 2.63 21.29
CA THR A 213 -1.43 1.62 22.22
C THR A 213 -1.40 0.21 21.62
N ILE A 214 -0.52 -0.65 22.13
CA ILE A 214 -0.45 -2.07 21.75
C ILE A 214 -1.76 -2.78 22.08
N ASN A 215 -2.32 -2.53 23.27
CA ASN A 215 -3.57 -3.15 23.72
C ASN A 215 -4.74 -2.89 22.77
N LEU A 216 -4.85 -1.67 22.21
CA LEU A 216 -5.88 -1.36 21.22
C LEU A 216 -5.67 -2.13 19.91
N GLN A 217 -4.41 -2.26 19.45
CA GLN A 217 -4.08 -3.04 18.25
C GLN A 217 -4.45 -4.52 18.43
N GLU A 218 -4.10 -5.09 19.58
CA GLU A 218 -4.41 -6.47 19.93
C GLU A 218 -5.91 -6.70 20.06
N GLN A 219 -6.65 -5.75 20.65
CA GLN A 219 -8.11 -5.82 20.69
C GLN A 219 -8.71 -5.85 19.28
N LEU A 220 -8.24 -4.98 18.38
CA LEU A 220 -8.70 -4.99 17.00
C LEU A 220 -8.41 -6.32 16.31
N ILE A 221 -7.18 -6.82 16.40
CA ILE A 221 -6.70 -8.01 15.69
C ILE A 221 -7.26 -9.32 16.23
N TYR A 222 -7.33 -9.49 17.55
CA TYR A 222 -7.68 -10.77 18.18
C TYR A 222 -9.15 -10.86 18.60
N LYS A 223 -9.88 -9.74 18.65
CA LYS A 223 -11.29 -9.71 19.05
C LYS A 223 -12.20 -9.11 17.99
N ASP A 224 -12.03 -7.83 17.67
CA ASP A 224 -13.02 -7.10 16.86
C ASP A 224 -13.04 -7.60 15.40
N ILE A 225 -11.87 -7.81 14.78
CA ILE A 225 -11.75 -8.30 13.41
C ILE A 225 -12.24 -9.74 13.26
N PRO A 226 -11.84 -10.72 14.10
CA PRO A 226 -12.36 -12.08 14.03
C PRO A 226 -13.87 -12.16 14.24
N ALA A 227 -14.44 -11.27 15.06
CA ALA A 227 -15.89 -11.17 15.22
C ALA A 227 -16.56 -10.62 13.95
N LEU A 228 -15.99 -9.58 13.33
CA LEU A 228 -16.49 -9.05 12.06
C LEU A 228 -16.41 -10.05 10.91
N GLN A 229 -15.34 -10.85 10.81
CA GLN A 229 -15.20 -11.91 9.80
C GLN A 229 -16.31 -12.97 9.87
N GLN A 230 -17.00 -13.10 11.01
CA GLN A 230 -18.11 -14.04 11.18
C GLN A 230 -19.48 -13.43 10.84
N ILE A 231 -19.59 -12.10 10.80
CA ILE A 231 -20.85 -11.38 10.59
C ILE A 231 -20.92 -10.83 9.17
N LEU A 232 -19.82 -10.29 8.69
CA LEU A 232 -19.71 -9.71 7.36
C LEU A 232 -19.64 -10.83 6.31
N PRO A 233 -20.43 -10.74 5.22
CA PRO A 233 -20.38 -11.73 4.15
C PRO A 233 -19.06 -11.68 3.36
N GLU A 234 -18.32 -10.58 3.44
CA GLU A 234 -17.07 -10.39 2.74
C GLU A 234 -15.93 -11.20 3.35
N LYS A 235 -15.13 -11.85 2.50
CA LYS A 235 -13.85 -12.43 2.93
C LYS A 235 -12.79 -11.35 2.90
N PHE A 236 -12.25 -11.02 4.07
CA PHE A 236 -11.18 -10.04 4.20
C PHE A 236 -10.09 -10.50 5.17
N THR A 237 -8.89 -9.97 4.99
CA THR A 237 -7.72 -10.25 5.82
C THR A 237 -7.23 -8.96 6.49
N ALA A 238 -6.74 -9.10 7.72
CA ALA A 238 -6.10 -8.00 8.44
C ALA A 238 -4.74 -8.44 8.96
N CYS A 239 -3.81 -7.50 9.05
CA CYS A 239 -2.46 -7.76 9.53
C CYS A 239 -1.99 -6.66 10.48
N LEU A 240 -1.45 -7.08 11.63
CA LEU A 240 -0.73 -6.21 12.54
C LEU A 240 0.69 -5.98 11.99
N VAL A 241 1.03 -4.73 11.66
CA VAL A 241 2.37 -4.39 11.17
C VAL A 241 3.20 -3.83 12.31
N LYS A 242 4.34 -4.47 12.56
CA LYS A 242 5.29 -4.10 13.61
C LYS A 242 6.60 -3.60 12.98
N GLY A 243 7.34 -2.76 13.70
CA GLY A 243 8.69 -2.36 13.30
C GLY A 243 9.64 -3.56 13.24
N ARG A 244 10.67 -3.51 12.38
CA ARG A 244 11.59 -4.64 12.12
C ARG A 244 12.29 -5.15 13.38
N GLN A 245 12.61 -4.27 14.32
CA GLN A 245 13.22 -4.59 15.61
C GLN A 245 12.33 -5.50 16.48
N ASN A 246 11.04 -5.62 16.18
CA ASN A 246 10.16 -6.57 16.85
C ASN A 246 10.32 -8.01 16.35
N TYR A 247 11.19 -8.27 15.36
CA TYR A 247 11.37 -9.61 14.80
C TYR A 247 12.79 -10.12 15.01
N ILE A 248 12.91 -11.38 15.44
CA ILE A 248 14.21 -12.06 15.57
C ILE A 248 14.84 -12.29 14.18
N CYS A 249 16.15 -12.03 14.06
CA CYS A 249 16.90 -12.29 12.84
C CYS A 249 17.64 -13.62 12.96
N LYS A 250 17.13 -14.68 12.31
CA LYS A 250 17.75 -16.02 12.30
C LYS A 250 19.23 -15.99 11.92
N ARG A 251 19.63 -15.11 10.99
CA ARG A 251 21.04 -14.97 10.58
C ARG A 251 21.91 -14.44 11.72
N LYS A 252 21.48 -13.37 12.40
CA LYS A 252 22.23 -12.78 13.53
C LYS A 252 22.28 -13.75 14.70
N LEU A 253 21.14 -14.35 15.04
CA LEU A 253 21.07 -15.39 16.08
C LEU A 253 22.05 -16.53 15.80
N ASN A 254 22.07 -17.08 14.59
CA ASN A 254 22.99 -18.15 14.23
C ASN A 254 24.47 -17.71 14.25
N MET A 255 24.77 -16.45 13.90
CA MET A 255 26.12 -15.90 13.96
C MET A 255 26.61 -15.82 15.41
N ILE A 256 25.77 -15.31 16.32
CA ILE A 256 26.10 -15.23 17.74
C ILE A 256 26.25 -16.63 18.34
N LEU A 257 25.38 -17.58 17.98
CA LEU A 257 25.44 -18.97 18.43
C LEU A 257 26.70 -19.73 17.95
N GLN A 258 27.43 -19.25 16.93
CA GLN A 258 28.70 -19.86 16.50
C GLN A 258 29.85 -19.54 17.44
N SER A 259 29.79 -18.43 18.18
CA SER A 259 30.81 -18.04 19.17
C SER A 259 30.15 -17.26 20.32
N PRO A 260 29.27 -17.91 21.12
CA PRO A 260 28.46 -17.23 22.13
C PRO A 260 29.31 -16.46 23.14
N GLU A 261 30.42 -17.04 23.60
CA GLU A 261 31.29 -16.46 24.64
C GLU A 261 32.05 -15.22 24.16
N THR A 262 32.07 -14.95 22.86
CA THR A 262 32.68 -13.74 22.27
C THR A 262 31.69 -12.57 22.20
N HIS A 263 30.40 -12.86 22.25
CA HIS A 263 29.34 -11.88 21.99
C HIS A 263 28.44 -11.62 23.20
N CYS A 264 28.47 -12.52 24.17
CA CYS A 264 27.59 -12.52 25.34
C CYS A 264 28.39 -12.76 26.62
N ASP A 265 28.02 -12.05 27.68
CA ASP A 265 28.50 -12.31 29.03
C ASP A 265 27.81 -13.56 29.64
N GLU A 266 28.32 -14.09 30.74
CA GLU A 266 27.79 -15.33 31.36
C GLU A 266 26.27 -15.27 31.63
N ASP A 267 25.77 -14.12 32.08
CA ASP A 267 24.35 -13.90 32.35
C ASP A 267 23.50 -13.86 31.05
N GLU A 268 24.06 -13.36 29.95
CA GLU A 268 23.38 -13.30 28.64
C GLU A 268 23.33 -14.66 27.94
N LEU A 269 24.27 -15.58 28.24
CA LEU A 269 24.35 -16.88 27.58
C LEU A 269 23.11 -17.74 27.83
N GLU A 270 22.62 -17.80 29.08
CA GLU A 270 21.42 -18.56 29.41
C GLU A 270 20.20 -18.02 28.65
N GLU A 271 20.07 -16.69 28.59
CA GLU A 271 18.97 -16.05 27.88
C GLU A 271 19.08 -16.21 26.36
N LEU A 272 20.29 -16.13 25.78
CA LEU A 272 20.55 -16.38 24.37
C LEU A 272 20.07 -17.78 23.95
N TYR A 273 20.38 -18.81 24.76
CA TYR A 273 19.92 -20.18 24.48
C TYR A 273 18.40 -20.30 24.59
N ARG A 274 17.77 -19.62 25.55
CA ARG A 274 16.31 -19.57 25.67
C ARG A 274 15.66 -18.90 24.44
N ILE A 275 16.22 -17.78 23.97
CA ILE A 275 15.78 -17.12 22.73
C ILE A 275 16.00 -18.05 21.53
N ALA A 276 17.12 -18.77 21.48
CA ALA A 276 17.43 -19.68 20.39
C ALA A 276 16.45 -20.87 20.30
N ASP A 277 16.05 -21.44 21.43
CA ASP A 277 15.08 -22.52 21.48
C ASP A 277 13.66 -22.03 21.16
N TRP A 278 13.30 -20.84 21.64
CA TRP A 278 12.05 -20.18 21.23
C TRP A 278 12.02 -19.91 19.72
N ALA A 279 13.12 -19.42 19.13
CA ALA A 279 13.19 -19.08 17.71
C ALA A 279 12.99 -20.29 16.78
N LYS A 280 13.18 -21.53 17.28
CA LYS A 280 12.90 -22.78 16.55
C LYS A 280 11.42 -23.14 16.53
N THR A 281 10.65 -22.69 17.52
CA THR A 281 9.25 -23.10 17.74
C THR A 281 8.23 -21.98 17.47
N THR A 282 8.67 -20.72 17.52
CA THR A 282 7.83 -19.55 17.26
C THR A 282 7.21 -19.57 15.86
N ASN A 283 5.93 -19.22 15.81
CA ASN A 283 5.22 -19.12 14.56
C ASN A 283 5.48 -17.81 13.87
N GLU A 284 5.63 -16.68 14.57
CA GLU A 284 5.78 -15.34 13.98
C GLU A 284 7.22 -14.81 14.06
N GLY A 285 8.00 -15.26 15.04
CA GLY A 285 9.31 -14.72 15.38
C GLY A 285 9.26 -13.29 15.90
N SER A 286 8.13 -12.88 16.47
CA SER A 286 7.92 -11.54 17.00
C SER A 286 8.18 -11.49 18.50
N LEU A 287 8.73 -10.39 19.01
CA LEU A 287 8.94 -10.16 20.44
C LEU A 287 7.68 -10.38 21.29
N SER A 288 6.50 -10.09 20.74
CA SER A 288 5.22 -10.32 21.44
C SER A 288 4.81 -11.81 21.55
N ASP A 289 5.43 -12.69 20.75
CA ASP A 289 5.23 -14.15 20.82
C ASP A 289 6.22 -14.81 21.80
N LEU A 290 7.11 -14.02 22.40
CA LEU A 290 8.03 -14.47 23.44
C LEU A 290 7.29 -14.48 24.79
N ASN A 291 7.40 -15.57 25.54
CA ASN A 291 6.72 -15.76 26.83
C ASN A 291 7.48 -15.15 28.02
N PHE A 292 8.56 -14.41 27.75
CA PHE A 292 9.33 -13.64 28.74
C PHE A 292 9.79 -12.34 28.10
N VAL A 293 10.16 -11.37 28.93
CA VAL A 293 10.76 -10.11 28.49
C VAL A 293 12.27 -10.33 28.39
N PRO A 294 12.88 -10.22 27.20
CA PRO A 294 14.31 -10.41 27.05
C PRO A 294 15.07 -9.18 27.50
N ASP A 295 16.35 -9.33 27.85
CA ASP A 295 17.24 -8.18 27.98
C ASP A 295 17.28 -7.36 26.68
N SER A 296 17.25 -6.03 26.81
CA SER A 296 17.15 -5.13 25.67
C SER A 296 18.43 -5.11 24.82
N GLU A 297 19.60 -5.18 25.46
CA GLU A 297 20.88 -5.17 24.76
C GLU A 297 21.07 -6.49 24.01
N LEU A 298 20.75 -7.62 24.66
CA LEU A 298 20.77 -8.92 24.01
C LEU A 298 19.80 -8.98 22.83
N TRP A 299 18.57 -8.48 23.00
CA TRP A 299 17.58 -8.46 21.91
C TRP A 299 18.05 -7.64 20.72
N GLU A 300 18.66 -6.47 20.94
CA GLU A 300 19.20 -5.62 19.88
C GLU A 300 20.29 -6.34 19.05
N LYS A 301 21.13 -7.15 19.71
CA LYS A 301 22.14 -7.99 19.05
C LYS A 301 21.53 -9.03 18.11
N VAL A 302 20.33 -9.54 18.41
CA VAL A 302 19.70 -10.64 17.64
C VAL A 302 18.53 -10.22 16.74
N CYS A 303 17.92 -9.05 16.95
CA CYS A 303 16.74 -8.61 16.19
C CYS A 303 17.09 -8.13 14.76
N SER A 304 16.08 -8.08 13.88
CA SER A 304 16.27 -7.53 12.53
C SER A 304 16.40 -6.01 12.56
N ASP A 305 17.43 -5.53 11.89
CA ASP A 305 17.59 -4.12 11.52
C ASP A 305 17.61 -3.95 9.98
N SER A 306 17.80 -2.72 9.51
CA SER A 306 17.83 -2.40 8.08
C SER A 306 19.25 -2.36 7.48
N GLU A 307 20.27 -2.08 8.29
CA GLU A 307 21.66 -1.87 7.89
C GLU A 307 22.38 -3.19 7.59
N SER A 308 22.17 -4.20 8.44
CA SER A 308 22.78 -5.53 8.33
C SER A 308 21.96 -6.50 7.47
N CYS A 309 20.79 -6.07 6.97
CA CYS A 309 19.88 -6.94 6.24
C CYS A 309 20.32 -7.12 4.77
N GLN A 310 20.71 -8.33 4.41
CA GLN A 310 21.11 -8.70 3.03
C GLN A 310 19.92 -8.94 2.08
N ARG A 311 18.67 -8.75 2.54
CA ARG A 311 17.43 -8.92 1.76
C ARG A 311 17.43 -10.24 0.98
N ALA A 312 17.29 -10.19 -0.35
CA ALA A 312 17.21 -11.36 -1.22
C ALA A 312 18.49 -12.23 -1.24
N GLN A 313 19.65 -11.69 -0.86
CA GLN A 313 20.92 -12.42 -0.79
C GLN A 313 21.10 -13.15 0.55
N CYS A 314 20.22 -12.92 1.52
CA CYS A 314 20.32 -13.55 2.83
C CYS A 314 20.09 -15.06 2.74
N ALA A 315 21.02 -15.85 3.28
CA ALA A 315 20.90 -17.32 3.32
C ALA A 315 19.61 -17.80 4.01
N SER A 316 19.10 -17.04 4.98
CA SER A 316 17.85 -17.35 5.71
C SER A 316 16.61 -16.67 5.12
N PHE A 317 16.64 -16.17 3.88
CA PHE A 317 15.55 -15.36 3.30
C PHE A 317 14.20 -16.08 3.27
N ASN A 318 14.19 -17.37 2.92
CA ASN A 318 12.94 -18.16 2.80
C ASN A 318 12.23 -18.33 4.14
N ASP A 319 12.99 -18.49 5.23
CA ASP A 319 12.47 -18.69 6.57
C ASP A 319 12.53 -17.41 7.43
N CYS A 320 12.73 -16.26 6.79
CA CYS A 320 12.87 -14.97 7.46
C CYS A 320 11.51 -14.43 7.92
N PHE A 321 11.38 -14.25 9.23
CA PHE A 321 10.18 -13.75 9.89
C PHE A 321 9.76 -12.38 9.36
N THR A 322 10.70 -11.45 9.20
CA THR A 322 10.42 -10.10 8.69
C THR A 322 9.97 -10.11 7.23
N THR A 323 10.59 -10.94 6.37
CA THR A 323 10.15 -11.09 4.98
C THR A 323 8.75 -11.66 4.91
N ARG A 324 8.43 -12.68 5.74
CA ARG A 324 7.10 -13.27 5.80
C ARG A 324 6.07 -12.27 6.32
N ALA A 325 6.36 -11.51 7.38
CA ALA A 325 5.49 -10.45 7.88
C ALA A 325 5.20 -9.40 6.78
N ARG A 326 6.22 -8.99 6.01
CA ARG A 326 6.05 -8.09 4.87
C ARG A 326 5.17 -8.69 3.78
N ARG A 327 5.28 -9.98 3.49
CA ARG A 327 4.39 -10.68 2.54
C ARG A 327 2.94 -10.71 3.05
N THR A 328 2.74 -11.00 4.33
CA THR A 328 1.40 -10.98 4.95
C THR A 328 0.77 -9.59 4.88
N ALA A 329 1.53 -8.53 5.20
CA ALA A 329 1.04 -7.15 5.06
C ALA A 329 0.67 -6.80 3.60
N ASN A 330 1.48 -7.23 2.62
CA ASN A 330 1.16 -7.03 1.20
C ASN A 330 -0.08 -7.80 0.73
N ALA A 331 -0.46 -8.88 1.41
CA ALA A 331 -1.68 -9.64 1.08
C ALA A 331 -2.91 -9.18 1.87
N ALA A 332 -2.75 -8.29 2.86
CA ALA A 332 -3.81 -7.88 3.75
C ALA A 332 -4.69 -6.77 3.15
N ASN A 333 -6.00 -6.83 3.42
CA ASN A 333 -6.96 -5.77 3.12
C ASN A 333 -6.83 -4.60 4.11
N LEU A 334 -6.68 -4.92 5.39
CA LEU A 334 -6.51 -3.96 6.48
C LEU A 334 -5.14 -4.08 7.11
N LEU A 335 -4.47 -2.95 7.31
CA LEU A 335 -3.26 -2.87 8.11
C LEU A 335 -3.56 -2.17 9.44
N ILE A 336 -3.17 -2.81 10.53
CA ILE A 336 -3.24 -2.23 11.87
C ILE A 336 -1.82 -1.87 12.26
N VAL A 337 -1.60 -0.60 12.59
CA VAL A 337 -0.26 -0.05 12.86
C VAL A 337 -0.31 0.87 14.08
N ASN A 338 0.84 1.15 14.68
CA ASN A 338 0.94 2.25 15.63
C ASN A 338 1.15 3.60 14.91
N HIS A 339 0.95 4.72 15.62
CA HIS A 339 1.17 6.06 15.05
C HIS A 339 2.62 6.25 14.58
N HIS A 340 3.61 5.82 15.37
CA HIS A 340 5.03 5.95 15.01
C HIS A 340 5.37 5.31 13.67
N LEU A 341 4.90 4.08 13.42
CA LEU A 341 5.15 3.36 12.18
C LEU A 341 4.43 4.00 10.99
N LEU A 342 3.21 4.53 11.20
CA LEU A 342 2.50 5.29 10.18
C LEU A 342 3.29 6.54 9.78
N PHE A 343 3.72 7.35 10.75
CA PHE A 343 4.44 8.59 10.46
C PHE A 343 5.84 8.34 9.89
N ALA A 344 6.55 7.31 10.36
CA ALA A 344 7.80 6.87 9.75
C ALA A 344 7.61 6.49 8.26
N ASP A 345 6.54 5.75 7.95
CA ASP A 345 6.21 5.37 6.58
C ASP A 345 5.87 6.60 5.70
N ILE A 346 5.08 7.54 6.23
CA ILE A 346 4.73 8.78 5.53
C ILE A 346 5.99 9.64 5.27
N ALA A 347 6.89 9.75 6.25
CA ALA A 347 8.14 10.50 6.08
C ALA A 347 9.02 9.91 4.95
N ILE A 348 9.20 8.58 4.94
CA ILE A 348 9.94 7.89 3.86
C ILE A 348 9.25 8.07 2.50
N LYS A 349 7.92 7.97 2.45
CA LYS A 349 7.15 8.16 1.21
C LYS A 349 7.17 9.61 0.72
N LYS A 350 7.27 10.59 1.61
CA LYS A 350 7.42 12.01 1.24
C LYS A 350 8.76 12.26 0.52
N GLU A 351 9.84 11.62 0.97
CA GLU A 351 11.16 11.75 0.35
C GLU A 351 11.28 10.96 -0.96
N THR A 352 10.72 9.74 -1.00
CA THR A 352 10.88 8.81 -2.14
C THR A 352 9.76 8.91 -3.19
N GLY A 353 8.66 9.59 -2.84
CA GLY A 353 7.43 9.69 -3.64
C GLY A 353 6.37 8.66 -3.21
N PHE A 354 5.13 9.12 -2.98
CA PHE A 354 3.99 8.30 -2.52
C PHE A 354 3.57 7.16 -3.45
N SER A 355 4.04 7.18 -4.70
CA SER A 355 3.74 6.16 -5.72
C SER A 355 4.61 4.90 -5.60
N MET A 356 5.60 4.90 -4.71
CA MET A 356 6.57 3.81 -4.57
C MET A 356 6.22 2.86 -3.41
N ASP A 357 6.36 1.55 -3.62
CA ASP A 357 6.32 0.52 -2.55
C ASP A 357 7.64 0.48 -1.72
N THR A 358 8.37 1.60 -1.69
CA THR A 358 9.63 1.79 -0.96
C THR A 358 9.42 2.13 0.51
N GLY A 359 8.17 2.39 0.92
CA GLY A 359 7.81 2.58 2.32
C GLY A 359 7.87 1.31 3.17
N ILE A 360 7.63 1.49 4.47
CA ILE A 360 7.51 0.39 5.43
C ILE A 360 6.21 -0.36 5.19
N LEU A 361 5.14 0.38 4.92
CA LEU A 361 3.81 -0.13 4.67
C LEU A 361 3.55 -0.24 3.16
N PRO A 362 2.90 -1.34 2.70
CA PRO A 362 2.38 -1.46 1.34
C PRO A 362 1.55 -0.23 0.93
N ARG A 363 1.34 -0.01 -0.37
CA ARG A 363 0.45 1.07 -0.84
C ARG A 363 -0.94 1.01 -0.18
N TYR A 364 -1.42 2.18 0.24
CA TYR A 364 -2.76 2.42 0.79
C TYR A 364 -3.23 3.82 0.38
N LYS A 365 -4.54 4.06 0.45
CA LYS A 365 -5.15 5.37 0.17
C LYS A 365 -6.11 5.85 1.26
N ARG A 366 -6.65 4.94 2.08
CA ARG A 366 -7.53 5.28 3.22
C ARG A 366 -6.82 5.01 4.53
N ILE A 367 -6.95 5.95 5.45
CA ILE A 367 -6.37 5.89 6.79
C ILE A 367 -7.45 6.27 7.78
N VAL A 368 -7.57 5.49 8.86
CA VAL A 368 -8.23 5.90 10.09
C VAL A 368 -7.17 6.06 11.16
N ILE A 369 -7.20 7.20 11.84
CA ILE A 369 -6.35 7.49 12.98
C ILE A 369 -7.24 7.44 14.22
N ASP A 370 -7.12 6.37 14.99
CA ASP A 370 -7.80 6.21 16.27
C ASP A 370 -6.98 6.86 17.38
N GLU A 371 -7.65 7.42 18.39
CA GLU A 371 -7.01 8.22 19.45
C GLU A 371 -6.10 9.33 18.89
N ALA A 372 -6.60 10.03 17.86
CA ALA A 372 -5.87 11.02 17.08
C ALA A 372 -5.28 12.18 17.90
N HIS A 373 -5.70 12.39 19.15
CA HIS A 373 -5.13 13.38 20.05
C HIS A 373 -3.65 13.13 20.40
N HIS A 374 -3.11 11.93 20.12
CA HIS A 374 -1.70 11.60 20.33
C HIS A 374 -0.81 11.85 19.10
N ILE A 375 -1.37 12.22 17.95
CA ILE A 375 -0.57 12.27 16.70
C ILE A 375 0.39 13.45 16.63
N GLU A 376 0.10 14.56 17.31
CA GLU A 376 0.94 15.76 17.27
C GLU A 376 2.34 15.47 17.83
N ASP A 377 2.38 14.83 19.01
CA ASP A 377 3.62 14.43 19.67
C ASP A 377 4.44 13.48 18.78
N VAL A 378 3.77 12.54 18.12
CA VAL A 378 4.43 11.56 17.26
C VAL A 378 4.93 12.21 15.97
N ALA A 379 4.12 13.03 15.32
CA ALA A 379 4.45 13.67 14.05
C ALA A 379 5.69 14.58 14.16
N THR A 380 5.83 15.28 15.28
CA THR A 380 6.97 16.19 15.57
C THR A 380 8.32 15.48 15.60
N SER A 381 8.34 14.16 15.83
CA SER A 381 9.59 13.37 15.79
C SER A 381 10.06 13.00 14.37
N TYR A 382 9.22 13.19 13.34
CA TYR A 382 9.48 12.75 11.97
C TYR A 382 9.52 13.88 10.93
N PHE A 383 8.96 15.06 11.23
CA PHE A 383 8.93 16.23 10.36
C PHE A 383 9.40 17.46 11.10
#